data_AF-A0A803K379-F1
#
_entry.id   AF-A0A803K379-F1
#
_cell.length_a   1.000
_cell.length_b   1.000
_cell.length_c   1.000
_cell.angle_alpha   90.00
_cell.angle_beta   90.00
_cell.angle_gamma   90.00
#
_symmetry.space_group_name_H-M   'P 1'
#
loop_
_entity.id
_entity.type
_entity.pdbx_description
1 polymer ?
#
loop_
_entity_poly.entity_id
_entity_poly.type
_entity_poly.pdbx_seq_one_letter_code
_entity_poly.pdbx_strand_id
1 'polypeptide(L)'
;MSSSVSHTIAGITQLYRYPQLNQYLKNVHLRTSSGTLFHFDENGNIPGMFDILNWNVYPNGTITRTEVGSFLISRVPQLLINDSRITWNPHFHQTPFSMCTLPCTYGFRTAHQRGKAPCCFDCIPCPDGEIANVTNMEYCWSCPEDKWSNLNKDKCIERNIDFLSYGSMLGDTLCSIASIFLVTTAAVLFVFVKFRRSPIVRANDRNLSFILLMSIMLSFLCAFLFIGYPVELTCMLRRAAFGFIFTVAVSAVLGKTVTVIIAFNATKPNSTFRKWIGTRISIGLVLLFSFGELFICIAWLICSPPFVDTDTKTIPGTIIIQCNEGSFAAFYVVISYIGLLALFS
;
A
#
# COMPACT_ATOMS: atom_id res chain seq x y z
N MET A 1 61.05 -19.46 55.66
CA MET A 1 60.59 -20.84 55.37
C MET A 1 60.88 -21.20 53.91
N SER A 2 62.15 -21.10 53.46
CA SER A 2 62.48 -21.05 52.01
C SER A 2 63.66 -21.93 51.56
N SER A 3 64.29 -22.72 52.44
CA SER A 3 65.38 -23.63 52.04
C SER A 3 64.93 -25.10 51.92
N SER A 4 64.09 -25.60 52.83
CA SER A 4 63.70 -27.03 52.78
C SER A 4 62.81 -27.32 51.58
N VAL A 5 61.82 -26.48 51.28
CA VAL A 5 60.91 -26.65 50.13
C VAL A 5 61.70 -26.63 48.81
N SER A 6 62.68 -25.74 48.68
CA SER A 6 63.54 -25.63 47.49
C SER A 6 64.44 -26.87 47.30
N HIS A 7 65.03 -27.40 48.38
CA HIS A 7 65.80 -28.64 48.32
C HIS A 7 64.94 -29.87 48.00
N THR A 8 63.72 -29.95 48.54
CA THR A 8 62.80 -31.05 48.25
C THR A 8 62.30 -30.99 46.80
N ILE A 9 62.00 -29.80 46.28
CA ILE A 9 61.62 -29.61 44.87
C ILE A 9 62.80 -29.96 43.94
N ALA A 10 64.03 -29.54 44.27
CA ALA A 10 65.22 -29.91 43.51
C ALA A 10 65.48 -31.42 43.50
N GLY A 11 65.27 -32.11 44.63
CA GLY A 11 65.34 -33.57 44.73
C GLY A 11 64.26 -34.29 43.90
N ILE A 12 63.00 -33.82 43.96
CA ILE A 12 61.88 -34.41 43.20
C ILE A 12 62.05 -34.19 41.69
N THR A 13 62.52 -33.01 41.27
CA THR A 13 62.76 -32.66 39.86
C THR A 13 64.02 -33.30 39.26
N GLN A 14 64.98 -33.72 40.08
CA GLN A 14 66.09 -34.57 39.64
C GLN A 14 65.73 -36.06 39.57
N LEU A 15 64.91 -36.57 40.50
CA LEU A 15 64.47 -37.97 40.54
C LEU A 15 63.49 -38.34 39.41
N TYR A 16 62.62 -37.41 39.01
CA TYR A 16 61.75 -37.54 37.85
C TYR A 16 62.15 -36.48 36.83
N ARG A 17 62.56 -36.86 35.61
CA ARG A 17 62.77 -35.88 34.53
C ARG A 17 61.49 -35.04 34.44
N TYR A 18 61.58 -33.71 34.46
CA TYR A 18 60.42 -32.80 34.46
C TYR A 18 59.24 -33.22 33.53
N PRO A 19 59.46 -33.75 32.31
CA PRO A 19 58.37 -34.27 31.46
C PRO A 19 57.61 -35.45 32.07
N GLN A 20 58.30 -36.35 32.78
CA GLN A 20 57.73 -37.51 33.46
C GLN A 20 56.86 -37.06 34.64
N LEU A 21 57.33 -36.11 35.45
CA LEU A 21 56.56 -35.56 36.58
C LEU A 21 55.28 -34.85 36.10
N ASN A 22 55.38 -34.07 35.02
CA ASN A 22 54.22 -33.38 34.45
C ASN A 22 53.13 -34.36 33.98
N GLN A 23 53.51 -35.51 33.40
CA GLN A 23 52.57 -36.55 32.99
C GLN A 23 51.80 -37.15 34.18
N TYR A 24 52.47 -37.33 35.32
CA TYR A 24 51.80 -37.79 36.55
C TYR A 24 50.88 -36.72 37.14
N LEU A 25 51.33 -35.45 37.18
CA LEU A 25 50.55 -34.34 37.73
C LEU A 25 49.24 -34.08 36.97
N LYS A 26 49.23 -34.25 35.64
CA LYS A 26 48.02 -34.09 34.82
C LYS A 26 46.92 -35.12 35.13
N ASN A 27 47.28 -36.30 35.63
CA ASN A 27 46.35 -37.40 35.90
C ASN A 27 45.98 -37.54 37.39
N VAL A 28 46.20 -36.48 38.18
CA VAL A 28 45.93 -36.49 39.62
C VAL A 28 44.43 -36.30 39.86
N HIS A 29 43.84 -37.23 40.61
CA HIS A 29 42.50 -37.13 41.17
C HIS A 29 42.60 -37.10 42.69
N LEU A 30 42.34 -35.95 43.30
CA LEU A 30 42.39 -35.78 44.75
C LEU A 30 41.00 -35.48 45.28
N ARG A 31 40.72 -35.92 46.51
CA ARG A 31 39.52 -35.50 47.23
C ARG A 31 39.93 -34.47 48.26
N THR A 32 39.36 -33.27 48.18
CA THR A 32 39.61 -32.22 49.18
C THR A 32 38.95 -32.59 50.51
N SER A 33 39.33 -31.92 51.59
CA SER A 33 38.70 -32.04 52.91
C SER A 33 37.19 -31.71 52.89
N SER A 34 36.75 -30.89 51.92
CA SER A 34 35.35 -30.58 51.64
C SER A 34 34.61 -31.69 50.85
N GLY A 35 35.29 -32.77 50.46
CA GLY A 35 34.71 -33.90 49.72
C GLY A 35 34.66 -33.72 48.21
N THR A 36 35.11 -32.58 47.68
CA THR A 36 35.13 -32.23 46.25
C THR A 36 36.23 -32.98 45.50
N LEU A 37 35.94 -33.49 44.31
CA LEU A 37 36.92 -34.17 43.45
C LEU A 37 37.73 -33.14 42.66
N PHE A 38 38.98 -32.96 43.06
CA PHE A 38 39.98 -32.15 42.38
C PHE A 38 40.62 -32.97 41.25
N HIS A 39 40.59 -32.43 40.03
CA HIS A 39 41.27 -32.98 38.87
C HIS A 39 41.67 -31.85 37.93
N PHE A 40 42.67 -32.10 37.07
CA PHE A 40 43.02 -31.19 35.99
C PHE A 40 42.25 -31.56 34.72
N ASP A 41 41.89 -30.57 33.90
CA ASP A 41 41.43 -30.78 32.53
C ASP A 41 42.62 -31.10 31.58
N GLU A 42 42.34 -31.39 30.32
CA GLU A 42 43.36 -31.74 29.32
C GLU A 42 44.43 -30.63 29.11
N ASN A 43 44.06 -29.39 29.39
CA ASN A 43 44.91 -28.20 29.30
C ASN A 43 45.66 -27.89 30.60
N GLY A 44 45.40 -28.64 31.68
CA GLY A 44 46.00 -28.42 32.99
C GLY A 44 45.27 -27.38 33.85
N ASN A 45 44.04 -26.99 33.50
CA ASN A 45 43.22 -26.11 34.32
C ASN A 45 42.45 -26.91 35.38
N ILE A 46 42.13 -26.25 36.48
CA ILE A 46 41.31 -26.82 37.55
C ILE A 46 39.86 -26.38 37.28
N PRO A 47 38.85 -27.26 37.39
CA PRO A 47 37.46 -26.85 37.36
C PRO A 47 37.22 -25.83 38.47
N GLY A 48 36.96 -24.58 38.06
CA GLY A 48 36.81 -23.47 38.98
C GLY A 48 35.45 -23.48 39.66
N MET A 49 35.44 -23.36 40.99
CA MET A 49 34.27 -22.94 41.76
C MET A 49 34.55 -21.55 42.29
N PHE A 50 33.62 -20.62 42.07
CA PHE A 50 33.76 -19.24 42.51
C PHE A 50 32.61 -18.88 43.43
N ASP A 51 32.93 -18.26 44.57
CA ASP A 51 31.93 -17.69 45.46
C ASP A 51 31.60 -16.27 45.01
N ILE A 52 30.30 -15.96 44.97
CA ILE A 52 29.79 -14.63 44.63
C ILE A 52 29.48 -13.92 45.94
N LEU A 53 30.14 -12.77 46.13
CA LEU A 53 30.15 -12.06 47.39
C LEU A 53 29.57 -10.66 47.19
N ASN A 54 28.56 -10.31 47.98
CA ASN A 54 28.00 -8.97 48.04
C ASN A 54 28.69 -8.17 49.14
N TRP A 55 29.19 -6.98 48.81
CA TRP A 55 29.92 -6.09 49.72
C TRP A 55 29.04 -4.90 50.07
N ASN A 56 28.68 -4.78 51.35
CA ASN A 56 27.88 -3.66 51.84
C ASN A 56 28.77 -2.72 52.64
N VAL A 57 28.82 -1.45 52.23
CA VAL A 57 29.54 -0.39 52.94
C VAL A 57 28.51 0.45 53.70
N TYR A 58 28.62 0.46 55.03
CA TYR A 58 27.74 1.24 55.90
C TYR A 58 28.26 2.66 56.10
N PRO A 59 27.40 3.63 56.49
CA PRO A 59 27.81 5.02 56.69
C PRO A 59 28.91 5.22 57.75
N ASN A 60 29.06 4.27 58.68
CA ASN A 60 30.12 4.26 59.69
C ASN A 60 31.49 3.73 59.16
N GLY A 61 31.59 3.43 57.87
CA GLY A 61 32.79 2.89 57.23
C GLY A 61 32.96 1.37 57.39
N THR A 62 32.05 0.69 58.09
CA THR A 62 32.08 -0.77 58.22
C THR A 62 31.72 -1.43 56.90
N ILE A 63 32.48 -2.45 56.54
CA ILE A 63 32.25 -3.26 55.34
C ILE A 63 31.82 -4.66 55.77
N THR A 64 30.65 -5.10 55.32
CA THR A 64 30.23 -6.50 55.48
C THR A 64 30.28 -7.22 54.15
N ARG A 65 30.74 -8.48 54.20
CA ARG A 65 30.85 -9.35 53.03
C ARG A 65 29.93 -10.54 53.25
N THR A 66 28.95 -10.69 52.37
CA THR A 66 27.97 -11.78 52.44
C THR A 66 28.08 -12.63 51.20
N GLU A 67 28.19 -13.95 51.35
CA GLU A 67 28.10 -14.89 50.25
C GLU A 67 26.64 -15.01 49.78
N VAL A 68 26.42 -14.65 48.52
CA VAL A 68 25.10 -14.57 47.90
C VAL A 68 24.92 -15.62 46.81
N GLY A 69 25.97 -16.33 46.42
CA GLY A 69 25.89 -17.33 45.37
C GLY A 69 27.21 -18.01 45.10
N SER A 70 27.19 -18.94 44.14
CA SER A 70 28.38 -19.60 43.62
C SER A 70 28.25 -19.85 42.12
N PHE A 71 29.38 -19.93 41.44
CA PHE A 71 29.50 -20.26 40.04
C PHE A 71 30.38 -21.50 39.87
N LEU A 72 29.80 -22.55 39.30
CA LEU A 72 30.43 -23.85 39.10
C LEU A 72 30.83 -23.99 37.64
N ILE A 73 32.12 -24.03 37.37
CA ILE A 73 32.67 -24.36 36.05
C ILE A 73 32.69 -25.89 35.92
N SER A 74 31.69 -26.42 35.24
CA SER A 74 31.59 -27.83 34.85
C SER A 74 31.35 -27.95 33.34
N ARG A 75 31.07 -29.15 32.81
CA ARG A 75 30.64 -29.32 31.40
C ARG A 75 29.42 -28.46 31.06
N VAL A 76 28.54 -28.24 32.04
CA VAL A 76 27.44 -27.27 31.97
C VAL A 76 27.69 -26.23 33.05
N PRO A 77 28.14 -25.01 32.71
CA PRO A 77 28.34 -23.95 33.70
C PRO A 77 27.04 -23.67 34.45
N GLN A 78 27.12 -23.59 35.78
CA GLN A 78 25.95 -23.33 36.62
C GLN A 78 26.18 -22.10 37.49
N LEU A 79 25.25 -21.16 37.41
CA LEU A 79 25.20 -19.97 38.25
C LEU A 79 24.08 -20.14 39.30
N LEU A 80 24.46 -20.15 40.56
CA LEU A 80 23.55 -20.23 41.70
C LEU A 80 23.59 -18.90 42.43
N ILE A 81 22.49 -18.14 42.38
CA ILE A 81 22.35 -16.87 43.11
C ILE A 81 21.15 -16.97 44.04
N ASN A 82 21.32 -16.44 45.25
CA ASN A 82 20.26 -16.29 46.22
C ASN A 82 19.94 -14.80 46.40
N ASP A 83 18.96 -14.32 45.63
CA ASP A 83 18.55 -12.91 45.63
C ASP A 83 18.12 -12.40 47.01
N SER A 84 17.57 -13.27 47.87
CA SER A 84 17.14 -12.89 49.22
C SER A 84 18.31 -12.48 50.15
N ARG A 85 19.53 -12.88 49.81
CA ARG A 85 20.76 -12.51 50.55
C ARG A 85 21.45 -11.27 49.99
N ILE A 86 21.02 -10.79 48.82
CA ILE A 86 21.56 -9.58 48.21
C ILE A 86 20.94 -8.38 48.92
N THR A 87 21.78 -7.47 49.37
CA THR A 87 21.36 -6.20 49.96
C THR A 87 21.73 -5.10 48.99
N TRP A 88 20.73 -4.42 48.46
CA TRP A 88 20.92 -3.26 47.61
C TRP A 88 21.02 -1.98 48.46
N ASN A 89 21.59 -0.93 47.88
CA ASN A 89 21.54 0.41 48.50
C ASN A 89 20.06 0.79 48.77
N PRO A 90 19.74 1.42 49.91
CA PRO A 90 18.36 1.83 50.25
C PRO A 90 17.62 2.63 49.17
N HIS A 91 18.34 3.25 48.23
CA HIS A 91 17.76 3.94 47.08
C HIS A 91 17.10 2.99 46.04
N PHE A 92 17.47 1.71 46.05
CA PHE A 92 16.94 0.71 45.13
C PHE A 92 16.02 -0.26 45.89
N HIS A 93 14.74 -0.27 45.53
CA HIS A 93 13.75 -1.21 46.07
C HIS A 93 13.81 -2.59 45.40
N GLN A 94 14.46 -2.68 44.23
CA GLN A 94 14.62 -3.90 43.42
C GLN A 94 16.01 -3.90 42.78
N THR A 95 16.41 -5.02 42.18
CA THR A 95 17.66 -5.13 41.43
C THR A 95 17.75 -4.03 40.37
N PRO A 96 18.80 -3.18 40.38
CA PRO A 96 18.94 -2.10 39.43
C PRO A 96 19.24 -2.62 38.03
N PHE A 97 18.65 -1.98 37.01
CA PHE A 97 18.91 -2.28 35.60
C PHE A 97 19.83 -1.22 35.00
N SER A 98 20.90 -1.63 34.33
CA SER A 98 21.82 -0.75 33.62
C SER A 98 21.48 -0.69 32.13
N MET A 99 20.37 -0.05 31.78
CA MET A 99 19.98 0.19 30.38
C MET A 99 20.08 1.68 30.04
N CYS A 100 20.66 1.99 28.87
CA CYS A 100 20.79 3.36 28.39
C CYS A 100 19.44 3.93 27.90
N THR A 101 18.73 3.12 27.12
CA THR A 101 17.37 3.41 26.67
C THR A 101 16.48 2.20 26.96
N LEU A 102 15.21 2.45 27.29
CA LEU A 102 14.19 1.41 27.33
C LEU A 102 13.97 0.82 25.93
N PRO A 103 13.57 -0.46 25.83
CA PRO A 103 13.21 -1.06 24.55
C PRO A 103 12.11 -0.28 23.83
N CYS A 104 12.26 -0.11 22.51
CA CYS A 104 11.24 0.48 21.68
C CYS A 104 10.03 -0.45 21.59
N THR A 105 8.86 0.11 21.81
CA THR A 105 7.57 -0.57 21.63
C THR A 105 7.21 -0.67 20.16
N TYR A 106 6.13 -1.40 19.86
CA TYR A 106 5.56 -1.49 18.52
C TYR A 106 5.32 -0.11 17.89
N GLY A 107 5.48 -0.01 16.57
CA GLY A 107 5.35 1.23 15.80
C GLY A 107 6.61 2.08 15.73
N PHE A 108 7.67 1.71 16.46
CA PHE A 108 8.94 2.43 16.49
C PHE A 108 10.09 1.55 16.03
N ARG A 109 11.01 2.15 15.27
CA ARG A 109 12.32 1.59 14.95
C ARG A 109 13.41 2.23 15.79
N THR A 110 14.48 1.49 16.04
CA THR A 110 15.66 1.98 16.74
C THR A 110 16.54 2.81 15.81
N ALA A 111 17.07 3.91 16.32
CA ALA A 111 18.09 4.70 15.66
C ALA A 111 19.28 4.89 16.60
N HIS A 112 20.44 4.35 16.23
CA HIS A 112 21.63 4.45 17.05
C HIS A 112 22.12 5.90 17.19
N GLN A 113 22.45 6.28 18.42
CA GLN A 113 22.99 7.60 18.71
C GLN A 113 24.47 7.65 18.32
N ARG A 114 24.85 8.57 17.44
CA ARG A 114 26.25 8.73 17.02
C ARG A 114 27.13 9.08 18.22
N GLY A 115 28.26 8.38 18.37
CA GLY A 115 29.25 8.62 19.41
C GLY A 115 28.91 8.02 20.79
N LYS A 116 27.82 7.26 20.92
CA LYS A 116 27.45 6.53 22.15
C LYS A 116 27.60 5.01 21.97
N ALA A 117 27.45 4.27 23.08
CA ALA A 117 27.50 2.80 23.07
C ALA A 117 26.34 2.21 22.23
N PRO A 118 26.50 1.00 21.65
CA PRO A 118 25.46 0.38 20.81
C PRO A 118 24.10 0.18 21.49
N CYS A 119 24.07 0.03 22.81
CA CYS A 119 22.84 -0.09 23.60
C CYS A 119 22.07 1.24 23.79
N CYS A 120 22.63 2.36 23.36
CA CYS A 120 21.98 3.67 23.38
C CYS A 120 21.39 3.99 21.99
N PHE A 121 20.07 3.96 21.92
CA PHE A 121 19.31 4.25 20.71
C PHE A 121 18.12 5.16 21.01
N ASP A 122 17.60 5.81 19.98
CA ASP A 122 16.34 6.54 19.99
C ASP A 122 15.24 5.70 19.35
N CYS A 123 14.02 5.80 19.86
CA CYS A 123 12.83 5.19 19.26
C CYS A 123 12.18 6.18 18.31
N ILE A 124 12.25 5.91 17.01
CA ILE A 124 11.69 6.76 15.96
C ILE A 124 10.45 6.08 15.37
N PRO A 125 9.30 6.78 15.24
CA PRO A 125 8.11 6.18 14.66
C PRO A 125 8.34 5.78 13.19
N CYS A 126 7.72 4.67 12.77
CA CYS A 126 7.75 4.24 11.38
C CYS A 126 7.03 5.23 10.45
N PRO A 127 7.48 5.37 9.19
CA PRO A 127 6.81 6.20 8.21
C PRO A 127 5.45 5.63 7.78
N ASP A 128 4.64 6.43 7.11
CA ASP A 128 3.36 5.99 6.56
C ASP A 128 3.53 4.86 5.54
N GLY A 129 2.71 3.82 5.65
CA GLY A 129 2.80 2.61 4.82
C GLY A 129 3.75 1.55 5.36
N GLU A 130 4.50 1.84 6.43
CA GLU A 130 5.39 0.88 7.10
C GLU A 130 4.97 0.62 8.55
N ILE A 131 5.36 -0.54 9.07
CA ILE A 131 5.05 -0.96 10.43
C ILE A 131 6.26 -1.55 11.17
N ALA A 132 6.20 -1.51 12.50
CA ALA A 132 7.08 -2.27 13.38
C ALA A 132 6.21 -3.08 14.37
N ASN A 133 6.11 -4.38 14.14
CA ASN A 133 5.28 -5.29 14.95
C ASN A 133 6.10 -6.10 15.98
N VAL A 134 7.39 -5.83 16.10
CA VAL A 134 8.29 -6.43 17.09
C VAL A 134 9.02 -5.30 17.84
N THR A 135 9.35 -5.54 19.10
CA THR A 135 10.14 -4.59 19.90
C THR A 135 11.58 -4.50 19.41
N ASN A 136 12.19 -3.32 19.54
CA ASN A 136 13.57 -3.06 19.10
C ASN A 136 13.87 -3.40 17.63
N MET A 137 12.90 -3.17 16.72
CA MET A 137 13.17 -3.30 15.28
C MET A 137 14.16 -2.23 14.81
N GLU A 138 15.17 -2.62 14.04
CA GLU A 138 16.11 -1.67 13.43
C GLU A 138 15.51 -0.93 12.23
N TYR A 139 14.62 -1.60 11.50
CA TYR A 139 13.97 -1.09 10.29
C TYR A 139 12.49 -1.47 10.30
N CYS A 140 11.67 -0.57 9.76
CA CYS A 140 10.24 -0.80 9.57
C CYS A 140 10.02 -1.54 8.24
N TRP A 141 8.97 -2.34 8.16
CA TRP A 141 8.63 -3.09 6.95
C TRP A 141 7.37 -2.52 6.30
N SER A 142 7.38 -2.44 4.97
CA SER A 142 6.25 -1.96 4.19
C SER A 142 5.07 -2.94 4.23
N CYS A 143 3.86 -2.40 4.33
CA CYS A 143 2.64 -3.18 4.21
C CYS A 143 2.45 -3.69 2.76
N PRO A 144 1.77 -4.84 2.58
CA PRO A 144 1.28 -5.31 1.28
C PRO A 144 0.39 -4.26 0.57
N GLU A 145 0.24 -4.36 -0.76
CA GLU A 145 -0.48 -3.37 -1.57
C GLU A 145 -1.95 -3.19 -1.18
N ASP A 146 -2.61 -4.26 -0.74
CA ASP A 146 -4.01 -4.29 -0.27
C ASP A 146 -4.18 -3.67 1.14
N LYS A 147 -3.08 -3.41 1.84
CA LYS A 147 -3.07 -2.95 3.22
C LYS A 147 -2.34 -1.63 3.41
N TRP A 148 -2.53 -1.04 4.57
CA TRP A 148 -1.90 0.21 5.01
C TRP A 148 -1.52 0.14 6.49
N SER A 149 -0.51 0.90 6.88
CA SER A 149 -0.13 1.05 8.28
C SER A 149 -1.27 1.72 9.06
N ASN A 150 -1.65 1.17 10.21
CA ASN A 150 -2.58 1.85 11.12
C ASN A 150 -1.96 3.10 11.77
N LEU A 151 -2.74 3.85 12.56
CA LEU A 151 -2.27 5.08 13.21
C LEU A 151 -1.05 4.84 14.13
N ASN A 152 -1.03 3.71 14.84
CA ASN A 152 0.05 3.35 15.77
C ASN A 152 1.25 2.68 15.08
N LYS A 153 1.20 2.43 13.76
CA LYS A 153 2.25 1.77 12.97
C LYS A 153 2.65 0.38 13.47
N ASP A 154 1.81 -0.29 14.25
CA ASP A 154 2.08 -1.63 14.77
C ASP A 154 1.48 -2.74 13.88
N LYS A 155 0.50 -2.42 13.04
CA LYS A 155 -0.24 -3.39 12.22
C LYS A 155 -0.62 -2.85 10.85
N CYS A 156 -0.65 -3.74 9.88
CA CYS A 156 -1.23 -3.48 8.56
C CYS A 156 -2.74 -3.76 8.60
N ILE A 157 -3.54 -2.75 8.30
CA ILE A 157 -5.00 -2.79 8.17
C ILE A 157 -5.41 -2.72 6.71
N GLU A 158 -6.59 -3.22 6.36
CA GLU A 158 -7.12 -3.09 5.00
C GLU A 158 -7.28 -1.62 4.62
N ARG A 159 -6.93 -1.29 3.38
CA ARG A 159 -7.15 0.07 2.86
C ARG A 159 -8.63 0.36 2.69
N ASN A 160 -9.02 1.59 2.94
CA ASN A 160 -10.37 2.04 2.63
C ASN A 160 -10.57 2.10 1.11
N ILE A 161 -11.67 1.54 0.63
CA ILE A 161 -12.06 1.57 -0.78
C ILE A 161 -12.81 2.87 -1.03
N ASP A 162 -12.37 3.64 -2.03
CA ASP A 162 -13.02 4.85 -2.49
C ASP A 162 -13.39 4.74 -3.97
N PHE A 163 -14.55 5.30 -4.32
CA PHE A 163 -15.09 5.32 -5.68
C PHE A 163 -16.13 6.45 -5.80
N LEU A 164 -16.49 6.84 -7.02
CA LEU A 164 -17.51 7.86 -7.26
C LEU A 164 -18.91 7.32 -6.90
N SER A 165 -19.24 7.35 -5.61
CA SER A 165 -20.50 6.85 -5.06
C SER A 165 -21.63 7.88 -5.16
N TYR A 166 -22.86 7.41 -5.29
CA TYR A 166 -24.07 8.25 -5.17
C TYR A 166 -24.19 8.96 -3.83
N GLY A 167 -23.60 8.40 -2.76
CA GLY A 167 -23.59 9.03 -1.44
C GLY A 167 -22.50 10.10 -1.27
N SER A 168 -21.60 10.26 -2.25
CA SER A 168 -20.56 11.29 -2.21
C SER A 168 -21.13 12.64 -2.69
N MET A 169 -20.61 13.75 -2.16
CA MET A 169 -21.06 15.10 -2.55
C MET A 169 -20.92 15.34 -4.07
N LEU A 170 -19.85 14.83 -4.68
CA LEU A 170 -19.63 14.91 -6.13
C LEU A 170 -20.61 14.00 -6.91
N GLY A 171 -20.81 12.77 -6.46
CA GLY A 171 -21.75 11.84 -7.10
C GLY A 171 -23.20 12.32 -7.04
N ASP A 172 -23.63 12.83 -5.89
CA ASP A 172 -24.99 13.35 -5.67
C ASP A 172 -25.28 14.58 -6.54
N THR A 173 -24.33 15.53 -6.60
CA THR A 173 -24.47 16.73 -7.45
C THR A 173 -24.54 16.38 -8.93
N LEU A 174 -23.66 15.48 -9.42
CA LEU A 174 -23.68 15.02 -10.82
C LEU A 174 -24.99 14.27 -11.15
N CYS A 175 -25.44 13.40 -10.27
CA CYS A 175 -26.68 12.63 -10.41
C CYS A 175 -27.91 13.55 -10.49
N SER A 176 -27.96 14.56 -9.61
CA SER A 176 -29.04 15.55 -9.58
C SER A 176 -29.10 16.36 -10.87
N ILE A 177 -27.95 16.87 -11.34
CA ILE A 177 -27.85 17.63 -12.59
C ILE A 177 -28.27 16.77 -13.79
N ALA A 178 -27.75 15.54 -13.90
CA ALA A 178 -28.11 14.61 -14.97
C ALA A 178 -29.61 14.29 -14.98
N SER A 179 -30.21 14.09 -13.80
CA SER A 179 -31.65 13.82 -13.65
C SER A 179 -32.51 15.00 -14.14
N ILE A 180 -32.15 16.23 -13.77
CA ILE A 180 -32.87 17.44 -14.21
C ILE A 180 -32.82 17.56 -15.74
N PHE A 181 -31.65 17.37 -16.34
CA PHE A 181 -31.50 17.45 -17.79
C PHE A 181 -32.19 16.31 -18.53
N LEU A 182 -32.22 15.11 -17.95
CA LEU A 182 -32.96 13.97 -18.49
C LEU A 182 -34.46 14.28 -18.54
N VAL A 183 -35.03 14.80 -17.45
CA VAL A 183 -36.46 15.16 -17.36
C VAL A 183 -36.80 16.29 -18.33
N THR A 184 -35.98 17.33 -18.41
CA THR A 184 -36.22 18.44 -19.35
C THR A 184 -36.16 17.98 -20.80
N THR A 185 -35.17 17.17 -21.17
CA THR A 185 -35.04 16.62 -22.53
C THR A 185 -36.21 15.70 -22.87
N ALA A 186 -36.66 14.86 -21.92
CA ALA A 186 -37.83 14.00 -22.09
C ALA A 186 -39.11 14.83 -22.30
N ALA A 187 -39.29 15.93 -21.56
CA ALA A 187 -40.42 16.84 -21.76
C ALA A 187 -40.39 17.48 -23.17
N VAL A 188 -39.23 17.95 -23.63
CA VAL A 188 -39.06 18.50 -24.99
C VAL A 188 -39.37 17.44 -26.05
N LEU A 189 -38.84 16.22 -25.89
CA LEU A 189 -39.13 15.11 -26.78
C LEU A 189 -40.64 14.80 -26.83
N PHE A 190 -41.31 14.77 -25.68
CA PHE A 190 -42.76 14.55 -25.60
C PHE A 190 -43.55 15.61 -26.38
N VAL A 191 -43.19 16.89 -26.24
CA VAL A 191 -43.78 17.99 -27.01
C VAL A 191 -43.55 17.79 -28.51
N PHE A 192 -42.33 17.43 -28.93
CA PHE A 192 -42.00 17.12 -30.33
C PHE A 192 -42.83 15.95 -30.89
N VAL A 193 -43.04 14.89 -30.10
CA VAL A 193 -43.90 13.75 -30.47
C VAL A 193 -45.35 14.19 -30.61
N LYS A 194 -45.87 14.98 -29.66
CA LYS A 194 -47.27 15.45 -29.67
C LYS A 194 -47.55 16.36 -30.86
N PHE A 195 -46.66 17.31 -31.15
CA PHE A 195 -46.80 18.27 -32.25
C PHE A 195 -46.08 17.82 -33.53
N ARG A 196 -45.86 16.52 -33.72
CA ARG A 196 -45.14 15.93 -34.87
C ARG A 196 -45.68 16.29 -36.26
N ARG A 197 -46.94 16.72 -36.34
CA ARG A 197 -47.61 17.14 -37.59
C ARG A 197 -47.63 18.66 -37.79
N SER A 198 -47.11 19.43 -36.84
CA SER A 198 -47.05 20.89 -36.97
C SER A 198 -46.10 21.32 -38.10
N PRO A 199 -46.40 22.42 -38.81
CA PRO A 199 -45.54 22.92 -39.88
C PRO A 199 -44.13 23.29 -39.39
N ILE A 200 -44.01 23.72 -38.13
CA ILE A 200 -42.73 24.05 -37.49
C ILE A 200 -41.82 22.81 -37.39
N VAL A 201 -42.35 21.69 -36.87
CA VAL A 201 -41.58 20.43 -36.74
C VAL A 201 -41.27 19.82 -38.10
N ARG A 202 -42.17 19.98 -39.07
CA ARG A 202 -41.97 19.47 -40.44
C ARG A 202 -40.89 20.26 -41.20
N ALA A 203 -40.81 21.57 -40.99
CA ALA A 203 -39.77 22.42 -41.59
C ALA A 203 -38.38 22.12 -41.01
N ASN A 204 -38.31 21.73 -39.74
CA ASN A 204 -37.08 21.43 -39.00
C ASN A 204 -36.70 19.94 -39.04
N ASP A 205 -36.60 19.37 -40.25
CA ASP A 205 -36.31 17.95 -40.54
C ASP A 205 -36.63 16.99 -39.38
N ARG A 206 -37.86 16.51 -39.40
CA ARG A 206 -38.45 15.76 -38.29
C ARG A 206 -37.55 14.62 -37.80
N ASN A 207 -36.95 13.85 -38.72
CA ASN A 207 -36.17 12.67 -38.38
C ASN A 207 -34.87 13.02 -37.66
N LEU A 208 -34.12 14.01 -38.17
CA LEU A 208 -32.88 14.46 -37.53
C LEU A 208 -33.12 15.08 -36.16
N SER A 209 -34.21 15.84 -36.00
CA SER A 209 -34.60 16.41 -34.71
C SER A 209 -34.93 15.32 -33.67
N PHE A 210 -35.60 14.24 -34.08
CA PHE A 210 -35.84 13.09 -33.20
C PHE A 210 -34.56 12.36 -32.82
N ILE A 211 -33.67 12.09 -33.78
CA ILE A 211 -32.39 11.43 -33.52
C ILE A 211 -31.57 12.25 -32.52
N LEU A 212 -31.47 13.57 -32.72
CA LEU A 212 -30.73 14.47 -31.83
C LEU A 212 -31.30 14.50 -30.40
N LEU A 213 -32.62 14.63 -30.26
CA LEU A 213 -33.27 14.65 -28.93
C LEU A 213 -33.10 13.32 -28.20
N MET A 214 -33.22 12.20 -28.93
CA MET A 214 -32.98 10.87 -28.37
C MET A 214 -31.53 10.72 -27.93
N SER A 215 -30.54 11.10 -28.77
CA SER A 215 -29.13 11.00 -28.40
C SER A 215 -28.77 11.86 -27.18
N ILE A 216 -29.34 13.07 -27.07
CA ILE A 216 -29.15 13.92 -25.88
C ILE A 216 -29.74 13.25 -24.64
N MET A 217 -30.95 12.69 -24.73
CA MET A 217 -31.57 11.96 -23.62
C MET A 217 -30.72 10.76 -23.17
N LEU A 218 -30.24 9.96 -24.13
CA LEU A 218 -29.33 8.83 -23.89
C LEU A 218 -27.98 9.29 -23.30
N SER A 219 -27.49 10.48 -23.65
CA SER A 219 -26.24 11.02 -23.10
C SER A 219 -26.34 11.33 -21.61
N PHE A 220 -27.46 11.91 -21.16
CA PHE A 220 -27.72 12.12 -19.73
C PHE A 220 -27.94 10.80 -18.99
N LEU A 221 -28.55 9.80 -19.64
CA LEU A 221 -28.67 8.46 -19.07
C LEU A 221 -27.29 7.77 -18.93
N CYS A 222 -26.38 8.00 -19.88
CA CYS A 222 -25.03 7.46 -19.84
C CYS A 222 -24.22 8.00 -18.65
N ALA A 223 -24.50 9.21 -18.16
CA ALA A 223 -23.83 9.77 -16.99
C ALA A 223 -24.00 8.89 -15.74
N PHE A 224 -25.15 8.22 -15.59
CA PHE A 224 -25.39 7.28 -14.49
C PHE A 224 -24.51 6.03 -14.57
N LEU A 225 -24.06 5.61 -15.76
CA LEU A 225 -23.12 4.49 -15.91
C LEU A 225 -21.71 4.81 -15.37
N PHE A 226 -21.39 6.08 -15.18
CA PHE A 226 -20.12 6.53 -14.61
C PHE A 226 -20.15 6.65 -13.08
N ILE A 227 -21.33 6.62 -12.46
CA ILE A 227 -21.53 6.78 -11.01
C ILE A 227 -21.86 5.40 -10.41
N GLY A 228 -21.26 5.09 -9.27
CA GLY A 228 -21.44 3.83 -8.56
C GLY A 228 -20.21 2.93 -8.60
N TYR A 229 -20.39 1.71 -8.12
CA TYR A 229 -19.30 0.74 -8.04
C TYR A 229 -18.93 0.22 -9.44
N PRO A 230 -17.67 0.32 -9.86
CA PRO A 230 -17.25 -0.12 -11.19
C PRO A 230 -17.26 -1.64 -11.28
N VAL A 231 -18.11 -2.17 -12.17
CA VAL A 231 -18.17 -3.59 -12.54
C VAL A 231 -17.62 -3.75 -13.95
N GLU A 232 -16.98 -4.88 -14.28
CA GLU A 232 -16.38 -5.14 -15.60
C GLU A 232 -17.30 -4.75 -16.76
N LEU A 233 -18.57 -5.19 -16.73
CA LEU A 233 -19.54 -4.86 -17.78
C LEU A 233 -19.79 -3.34 -17.90
N THR A 234 -19.93 -2.66 -16.77
CA THR A 234 -20.15 -1.19 -16.75
C THR A 234 -18.92 -0.45 -17.25
N CYS A 235 -17.71 -0.94 -16.94
CA CYS A 235 -16.45 -0.38 -17.43
C CYS A 235 -16.33 -0.47 -18.96
N MET A 236 -16.69 -1.62 -19.54
CA MET A 236 -16.68 -1.82 -20.98
C MET A 236 -17.71 -0.92 -21.68
N LEU A 237 -18.93 -0.85 -21.14
CA LEU A 237 -20.03 -0.15 -21.79
C LEU A 237 -19.95 1.37 -21.65
N ARG A 238 -19.50 1.91 -20.51
CA ARG A 238 -19.59 3.36 -20.24
C ARG A 238 -18.87 4.21 -21.29
N ARG A 239 -17.67 3.82 -21.72
CA ARG A 239 -16.86 4.58 -22.69
C ARG A 239 -17.37 4.39 -24.12
N ALA A 240 -17.67 3.14 -24.51
CA ALA A 240 -18.20 2.83 -25.82
C ALA A 240 -19.58 3.46 -26.06
N ALA A 241 -20.47 3.40 -25.06
CA ALA A 241 -21.78 4.04 -25.10
C ALA A 241 -21.64 5.56 -25.21
N PHE A 242 -20.77 6.17 -24.40
CA PHE A 242 -20.50 7.60 -24.47
C PHE A 242 -20.06 8.03 -25.88
N GLY A 243 -19.05 7.36 -26.45
CA GLY A 243 -18.52 7.70 -27.78
C GLY A 243 -19.55 7.53 -28.90
N PHE A 244 -20.27 6.41 -28.89
CA PHE A 244 -21.31 6.13 -29.86
C PHE A 244 -22.47 7.14 -29.79
N ILE A 245 -22.99 7.41 -28.58
CA ILE A 245 -24.10 8.35 -28.38
C ILE A 245 -23.72 9.77 -28.82
N PHE A 246 -22.51 10.23 -28.46
CA PHE A 246 -22.02 11.55 -28.87
C PHE A 246 -21.82 11.65 -30.38
N THR A 247 -21.28 10.62 -31.02
CA THR A 247 -21.14 10.58 -32.48
C THR A 247 -22.48 10.71 -33.18
N VAL A 248 -23.52 9.99 -32.73
CA VAL A 248 -24.87 10.10 -33.29
C VAL A 248 -25.41 11.52 -33.14
N ALA A 249 -25.20 12.15 -31.97
CA ALA A 249 -25.64 13.52 -31.70
C ALA A 249 -24.96 14.53 -32.65
N VAL A 250 -23.62 14.53 -32.71
CA VAL A 250 -22.85 15.44 -33.57
C VAL A 250 -23.15 15.21 -35.04
N SER A 251 -23.27 13.95 -35.46
CA SER A 251 -23.65 13.62 -36.85
C SER A 251 -25.04 14.14 -37.20
N ALA A 252 -25.99 14.14 -36.26
CA ALA A 252 -27.33 14.70 -36.48
C ALA A 252 -27.30 16.23 -36.60
N VAL A 253 -26.42 16.91 -35.86
CA VAL A 253 -26.20 18.37 -36.01
C VAL A 253 -25.59 18.66 -37.38
N LEU A 254 -24.54 17.95 -37.77
CA LEU A 254 -23.93 18.05 -39.10
C LEU A 254 -24.95 17.75 -40.22
N GLY A 255 -25.80 16.75 -40.05
CA GLY A 255 -26.90 16.45 -40.97
C GLY A 255 -27.88 17.62 -41.11
N LYS A 256 -28.14 18.37 -40.02
CA LYS A 256 -28.97 19.59 -40.07
C LYS A 256 -28.25 20.73 -40.79
N THR A 257 -26.97 20.97 -40.51
CA THR A 257 -26.21 22.05 -41.16
C THR A 257 -26.08 21.80 -42.67
N VAL A 258 -25.80 20.57 -43.09
CA VAL A 258 -25.80 20.15 -44.50
C VAL A 258 -27.16 20.36 -45.15
N THR A 259 -28.27 19.98 -44.48
CA THR A 259 -29.63 20.19 -45.01
C THR A 259 -29.90 21.68 -45.29
N VAL A 260 -29.46 22.57 -44.38
CA VAL A 260 -29.60 24.02 -44.54
C VAL A 260 -28.76 24.54 -45.70
N ILE A 261 -27.50 24.11 -45.81
CA ILE A 261 -26.60 24.50 -46.91
C ILE A 261 -27.17 24.07 -48.27
N ILE A 262 -27.70 22.84 -48.37
CA ILE A 262 -28.34 22.33 -49.59
C ILE A 262 -29.57 23.17 -49.93
N ALA A 263 -30.40 23.52 -48.95
CA ALA A 263 -31.60 24.34 -49.17
C ALA A 263 -31.24 25.72 -49.76
N PHE A 264 -30.21 26.39 -49.22
CA PHE A 264 -29.74 27.69 -49.74
C PHE A 264 -29.05 27.59 -51.09
N ASN A 265 -28.27 26.53 -51.36
CA ASN A 265 -27.61 26.39 -52.66
C ASN A 265 -28.55 25.89 -53.76
N ALA A 266 -29.69 25.29 -53.41
CA ALA A 266 -30.69 24.86 -54.38
C ALA A 266 -31.60 25.98 -54.88
N THR A 267 -31.65 27.14 -54.19
CA THR A 267 -32.36 28.34 -54.68
C THR A 267 -31.59 29.12 -55.74
N LYS A 268 -30.28 28.85 -55.92
CA LYS A 268 -29.47 29.45 -56.99
C LYS A 268 -29.85 28.89 -58.37
N PRO A 269 -30.04 29.73 -59.40
CA PRO A 269 -30.34 29.26 -60.74
C PRO A 269 -29.18 28.42 -61.29
N ASN A 270 -29.49 27.28 -61.91
CA ASN A 270 -28.55 26.30 -62.49
C ASN A 270 -27.74 25.39 -61.51
N SER A 271 -28.22 25.22 -60.28
CA SER A 271 -27.55 24.40 -59.25
C SER A 271 -27.85 22.89 -59.36
N THR A 272 -26.81 22.05 -59.42
CA THR A 272 -26.90 20.57 -59.36
C THR A 272 -27.45 20.06 -58.02
N PHE A 273 -27.38 20.87 -56.96
CA PHE A 273 -27.88 20.56 -55.62
C PHE A 273 -29.41 20.44 -55.55
N ARG A 274 -30.13 20.89 -56.58
CA ARG A 274 -31.59 20.74 -56.66
C ARG A 274 -32.04 19.27 -56.70
N LYS A 275 -31.20 18.36 -57.22
CA LYS A 275 -31.45 16.89 -57.19
C LYS A 275 -31.24 16.28 -55.80
N TRP A 276 -30.52 16.98 -54.93
CA TRP A 276 -30.11 16.54 -53.59
C TRP A 276 -31.03 17.12 -52.49
N ILE A 277 -32.10 17.80 -52.88
CA ILE A 277 -33.15 18.28 -51.97
C ILE A 277 -33.91 17.05 -51.43
N GLY A 278 -33.53 16.62 -50.22
CA GLY A 278 -34.23 15.54 -49.52
C GLY A 278 -33.51 15.04 -48.27
N THR A 279 -34.27 14.83 -47.20
CA THR A 279 -33.84 14.27 -45.90
C THR A 279 -33.05 12.95 -45.97
N ARG A 280 -33.12 12.22 -47.09
CA ARG A 280 -32.45 10.92 -47.27
C ARG A 280 -30.91 11.03 -47.22
N ILE A 281 -30.33 12.12 -47.71
CA ILE A 281 -28.87 12.30 -47.73
C ILE A 281 -28.35 12.52 -46.30
N SER A 282 -28.98 13.41 -45.54
CA SER A 282 -28.56 13.73 -44.17
C SER A 282 -28.72 12.53 -43.23
N ILE A 283 -29.77 11.72 -43.38
CA ILE A 283 -29.89 10.45 -42.64
C ILE A 283 -28.80 9.45 -43.04
N GLY A 284 -28.50 9.32 -44.34
CA GLY A 284 -27.43 8.45 -44.81
C GLY A 284 -26.07 8.84 -44.23
N LEU A 285 -25.80 10.14 -44.11
CA LEU A 285 -24.58 10.69 -43.52
C LEU A 285 -24.49 10.40 -42.00
N VAL A 286 -25.60 10.54 -41.27
CA VAL A 286 -25.67 10.14 -39.85
C VAL A 286 -25.36 8.65 -39.67
N LEU A 287 -25.96 7.79 -40.50
CA LEU A 287 -25.73 6.34 -40.43
C LEU A 287 -24.29 5.98 -40.76
N LEU A 288 -23.69 6.62 -41.78
CA LEU A 288 -22.31 6.38 -42.17
C LEU A 288 -21.33 6.69 -41.03
N PHE A 289 -21.45 7.85 -40.40
CA PHE A 289 -20.56 8.25 -39.31
C PHE A 289 -20.81 7.43 -38.04
N SER A 290 -22.07 7.12 -37.73
CA SER A 290 -22.41 6.26 -36.59
C SER A 290 -21.87 4.84 -36.76
N PHE A 291 -21.87 4.31 -37.99
CA PHE A 291 -21.32 2.99 -38.29
C PHE A 291 -19.79 2.96 -38.19
N GLY A 292 -19.13 4.05 -38.63
CA GLY A 292 -17.69 4.22 -38.46
C GLY A 292 -17.27 4.17 -36.99
N GLU A 293 -17.95 4.93 -36.13
CA GLU A 293 -17.68 4.93 -34.70
C GLU A 293 -18.01 3.58 -34.05
N LEU A 294 -19.12 2.93 -34.44
CA LEU A 294 -19.46 1.61 -33.94
C LEU A 294 -18.34 0.60 -34.23
N PHE A 295 -17.76 0.65 -35.43
CA PHE A 295 -16.63 -0.19 -35.79
C PHE A 295 -15.38 0.10 -34.94
N ILE A 296 -15.07 1.39 -34.71
CA ILE A 296 -13.95 1.81 -33.85
C ILE A 296 -14.15 1.28 -32.42
N CYS A 297 -15.35 1.46 -31.85
CA CYS A 297 -15.68 0.97 -30.51
C CYS A 297 -15.60 -0.55 -30.39
N ILE A 298 -16.11 -1.31 -31.38
CA ILE A 298 -16.03 -2.77 -31.40
C ILE A 298 -14.57 -3.23 -31.49
N ALA A 299 -13.78 -2.63 -32.38
CA ALA A 299 -12.36 -2.94 -32.51
C ALA A 299 -11.59 -2.66 -31.21
N TRP A 300 -11.90 -1.55 -30.53
CA TRP A 300 -11.32 -1.23 -29.23
C TRP A 300 -11.67 -2.28 -28.17
N LEU A 301 -12.95 -2.67 -28.06
CA LEU A 301 -13.38 -3.69 -27.10
C LEU A 301 -12.76 -5.08 -27.36
N ILE A 302 -12.48 -5.43 -28.61
CA ILE A 302 -11.85 -6.72 -28.96
C ILE A 302 -10.36 -6.69 -28.65
N CYS A 303 -9.65 -5.63 -29.03
CA CYS A 303 -8.19 -5.57 -28.92
C CYS A 303 -7.71 -5.22 -27.51
N SER A 304 -8.42 -4.32 -26.81
CA SER A 304 -8.00 -3.79 -25.51
C SER A 304 -9.23 -3.32 -24.72
N PRO A 305 -10.05 -4.25 -24.22
CA PRO A 305 -11.26 -3.91 -23.49
C PRO A 305 -10.92 -3.13 -22.20
N PRO A 306 -11.72 -2.11 -21.84
CA PRO A 306 -11.62 -1.46 -20.54
C PRO A 306 -11.86 -2.45 -19.40
N PHE A 307 -11.09 -2.34 -18.32
CA PHE A 307 -11.14 -3.25 -17.17
C PHE A 307 -11.16 -2.47 -15.85
N VAL A 308 -11.55 -3.14 -14.77
CA VAL A 308 -11.53 -2.56 -13.41
C VAL A 308 -10.10 -2.53 -12.92
N ASP A 309 -9.64 -1.36 -12.47
CA ASP A 309 -8.28 -1.11 -12.01
C ASP A 309 -8.29 -0.43 -10.65
N THR A 310 -7.24 -0.67 -9.87
CA THR A 310 -7.12 -0.19 -8.49
C THR A 310 -5.93 0.74 -8.38
N ASP A 311 -6.19 2.01 -8.12
CA ASP A 311 -5.15 3.00 -7.88
C ASP A 311 -4.88 3.13 -6.36
N THR A 312 -3.67 2.71 -5.98
CA THR A 312 -3.15 2.71 -4.61
C THR A 312 -2.18 3.87 -4.34
N LYS A 313 -1.89 4.71 -5.34
CA LYS A 313 -0.79 5.69 -5.32
C LYS A 313 -1.27 7.12 -5.10
N THR A 314 -2.49 7.44 -5.55
CA THR A 314 -2.98 8.82 -5.54
C THR A 314 -3.29 9.35 -4.14
N ILE A 315 -3.89 8.53 -3.26
CA ILE A 315 -4.24 8.93 -1.89
C ILE A 315 -3.64 7.90 -0.91
N PRO A 316 -2.81 8.34 0.07
CA PRO A 316 -2.23 7.45 1.06
C PRO A 316 -3.30 6.76 1.90
N GLY A 317 -3.21 5.43 2.01
CA GLY A 317 -4.12 4.63 2.84
C GLY A 317 -5.50 4.35 2.25
N THR A 318 -5.76 4.75 1.01
CA THR A 318 -6.99 4.38 0.29
C THR A 318 -6.67 3.63 -1.02
N ILE A 319 -7.66 2.88 -1.49
CA ILE A 319 -7.67 2.24 -2.81
C ILE A 319 -8.79 2.93 -3.60
N ILE A 320 -8.42 3.61 -4.68
CA ILE A 320 -9.40 4.18 -5.60
C ILE A 320 -9.72 3.12 -6.65
N ILE A 321 -10.98 2.67 -6.71
CA ILE A 321 -11.41 1.75 -7.76
C ILE A 321 -11.93 2.56 -8.94
N GLN A 322 -11.31 2.37 -10.09
CA GLN A 322 -11.64 3.05 -11.34
C GLN A 322 -11.71 2.03 -12.47
N CYS A 323 -12.16 2.45 -13.66
CA CYS A 323 -11.95 1.61 -14.85
C CYS A 323 -10.87 2.21 -15.73
N ASN A 324 -9.87 1.40 -15.99
CA ASN A 324 -8.80 1.69 -16.92
C ASN A 324 -9.31 1.50 -18.35
N GLU A 325 -8.92 2.41 -19.25
CA GLU A 325 -9.30 2.39 -20.67
C GLU A 325 -8.70 1.21 -21.46
N GLY A 326 -7.71 0.51 -20.89
CA GLY A 326 -6.98 -0.58 -21.55
C GLY A 326 -5.98 -0.09 -22.58
N SER A 327 -6.40 0.77 -23.51
CA SER A 327 -5.55 1.40 -24.52
C SER A 327 -5.82 2.90 -24.63
N PHE A 328 -4.84 3.71 -24.20
CA PHE A 328 -4.88 5.16 -24.37
C PHE A 328 -5.03 5.55 -25.84
N ALA A 329 -4.32 4.86 -26.74
CA ALA A 329 -4.39 5.15 -28.18
C ALA A 329 -5.81 4.95 -28.72
N ALA A 330 -6.47 3.84 -28.38
CA ALA A 330 -7.84 3.56 -28.84
C ALA A 330 -8.85 4.58 -28.28
N PHE A 331 -8.71 4.97 -27.02
CA PHE A 331 -9.51 6.03 -26.41
C PHE A 331 -9.34 7.37 -27.14
N TYR A 332 -8.11 7.77 -27.48
CA TYR A 332 -7.87 8.99 -28.24
C TYR A 332 -8.37 8.92 -29.67
N VAL A 333 -8.37 7.75 -30.32
CA VAL A 333 -8.95 7.58 -31.66
C VAL A 333 -10.45 7.87 -31.63
N VAL A 334 -11.18 7.32 -30.66
CA VAL A 334 -12.62 7.60 -30.44
C VAL A 334 -12.86 9.10 -30.23
N ILE A 335 -12.14 9.74 -29.32
CA ILE A 335 -12.31 11.18 -29.06
C ILE A 335 -11.94 12.02 -30.28
N SER A 336 -10.87 11.66 -30.99
CA SER A 336 -10.43 12.37 -32.19
C SER A 336 -11.46 12.26 -33.30
N TYR A 337 -12.11 11.10 -33.45
CA TYR A 337 -13.19 10.91 -34.42
C TYR A 337 -14.38 11.84 -34.13
N ILE A 338 -14.84 11.88 -32.87
CA ILE A 338 -15.90 12.80 -32.42
C ILE A 338 -15.48 14.26 -32.62
N GLY A 339 -14.23 14.60 -32.29
CA GLY A 339 -13.67 15.94 -32.44
C GLY A 339 -13.62 16.39 -33.90
N LEU A 340 -13.22 15.52 -34.82
CA LEU A 340 -13.25 15.80 -36.27
C LEU A 340 -14.68 16.03 -36.75
N LEU A 341 -15.63 15.18 -36.35
CA LEU A 341 -17.04 15.39 -36.69
C LEU A 341 -17.58 16.71 -36.16
N ALA A 342 -17.19 17.09 -34.95
CA ALA A 342 -17.60 18.36 -34.33
C ALA A 342 -17.00 19.57 -35.06
N LEU A 343 -15.79 19.46 -35.62
CA LEU A 343 -15.19 20.52 -36.45
C LEU A 343 -15.87 20.67 -37.81
N PHE A 344 -16.40 19.57 -38.37
CA PHE A 344 -17.15 19.62 -39.61
C PHE A 344 -18.61 20.08 -39.44
N SER A 345 -19.18 19.86 -38.25
CA SER A 345 -20.54 20.26 -37.87
C SER A 345 -20.70 21.77 -37.79
#